data_AF-A0A837HSS6-F1
#
_entry.id   AF-A0A837HSS6-F1
#
_cell.length_a   1.000
_cell.length_b   1.000
_cell.length_c   1.000
_cell.angle_alpha   90.00
_cell.angle_beta   90.00
_cell.angle_gamma   90.00
#
_symmetry.space_group_name_H-M   'P 1'
#
loop_
_entity.id
_entity.type
_entity.pdbx_description
1 polymer ?
#
loop_
_entity_poly.entity_id
_entity_poly.type
_entity_poly.pdbx_seq_one_letter_code
_entity_poly.pdbx_strand_id
1 'polypeptide(L)' 'MPLTKKGTKLLRKFKGEYGAKKGEQVFYASENKGTIAGVKKGYLRAMKKLKSRKK' A
#
# COMPACT_ATOMS: atom_id res chain seq x y z
N MET A 1 -6.32 6.64 4.39
CA MET A 1 -5.73 6.68 3.03
C MET A 1 -6.54 5.80 2.09
N PRO A 2 -6.89 6.23 0.86
CA PRO A 2 -7.57 5.35 -0.09
C PRO A 2 -6.63 4.22 -0.55
N LEU A 3 -6.95 2.99 -0.15
CA LEU A 3 -6.22 1.78 -0.53
C LEU A 3 -6.65 1.26 -1.91
N THR A 4 -5.76 0.58 -2.61
CA THR A 4 -6.10 -0.19 -3.81
C THR A 4 -6.71 -1.54 -3.41
N LYS A 5 -7.36 -2.25 -4.35
CA LYS A 5 -7.85 -3.63 -4.09
C LYS A 5 -6.75 -4.54 -3.54
N LYS A 6 -5.52 -4.38 -4.05
CA LYS A 6 -4.32 -5.07 -3.54
C LYS A 6 -4.01 -4.65 -2.10
N GLY A 7 -4.02 -3.34 -1.82
CA GLY A 7 -3.80 -2.78 -0.48
C GLY A 7 -4.80 -3.32 0.54
N THR A 8 -6.09 -3.38 0.21
CA THR A 8 -7.13 -3.93 1.10
C THR A 8 -6.94 -5.42 1.39
N LYS A 9 -6.59 -6.21 0.35
CA LYS A 9 -6.33 -7.66 0.52
C LYS A 9 -5.12 -7.90 1.42
N LEU A 10 -4.09 -7.07 1.27
CA LEU A 10 -2.87 -7.18 2.06
C LEU A 10 -3.11 -6.73 3.50
N LEU A 11 -3.82 -5.62 3.72
CA LEU A 11 -4.23 -5.16 5.05
C LEU A 11 -5.00 -6.25 5.80
N ARG A 12 -5.92 -6.97 5.13
CA ARG A 12 -6.64 -8.11 5.74
C ARG A 12 -5.69 -9.24 6.13
N LYS A 13 -4.71 -9.59 5.30
CA LYS A 13 -3.68 -10.58 5.65
C LYS A 13 -2.87 -10.13 6.86
N PHE A 14 -2.37 -8.89 6.88
CA PHE A 14 -1.63 -8.35 8.02
C PHE A 14 -2.45 -8.36 9.31
N LYS A 15 -3.75 -8.01 9.24
CA LYS A 15 -4.67 -8.09 10.38
C LYS A 15 -4.90 -9.53 10.86
N GLY A 16 -4.91 -10.51 9.97
CA GLY A 16 -5.03 -11.93 10.32
C GLY A 16 -3.77 -12.47 11.00
N GLU A 17 -2.60 -12.12 10.48
CA GLU A 17 -1.30 -12.62 10.97
C GLU A 17 -0.87 -11.95 12.29
N TYR A 18 -1.05 -10.63 12.40
CA TYR A 18 -0.54 -9.85 13.54
C TYR A 18 -1.64 -9.34 14.48
N GLY A 19 -2.91 -9.48 14.10
CA GLY A 19 -4.05 -8.90 14.80
C GLY A 19 -4.43 -7.52 14.27
N ALA A 20 -5.64 -7.05 14.62
CA ALA A 20 -6.23 -5.85 14.02
C ALA A 20 -5.36 -4.60 14.16
N LYS A 21 -4.84 -4.32 15.38
CA LYS A 21 -4.02 -3.14 15.67
C LYS A 21 -2.60 -3.26 15.09
N LYS A 22 -1.92 -4.37 15.40
CA LYS A 22 -0.52 -4.58 15.01
C LYS A 22 -0.39 -4.79 13.50
N GLY A 23 -1.36 -5.45 12.88
CA GLY A 23 -1.42 -5.62 11.42
C GLY A 23 -1.54 -4.29 10.68
N GLU A 24 -2.33 -3.34 11.18
CA GLU A 24 -2.38 -1.99 10.60
C GLU A 24 -1.04 -1.26 10.76
N GLN A 25 -0.44 -1.31 11.95
CA GLN A 25 0.85 -0.68 12.21
C GLN A 25 1.95 -1.21 11.29
N VAL A 26 2.08 -2.53 11.18
CA VAL A 26 3.09 -3.16 10.32
C VAL A 26 2.83 -2.87 8.85
N PHE A 27 1.55 -2.85 8.41
CA PHE A 27 1.19 -2.51 7.04
C PHE A 27 1.60 -1.08 6.67
N TYR A 28 1.26 -0.08 7.49
CA TYR A 28 1.62 1.30 7.21
C TYR A 28 3.14 1.55 7.35
N ALA A 29 3.80 0.88 8.29
CA ALA A 29 5.26 0.94 8.41
C ALA A 29 5.95 0.35 7.15
N SER A 30 5.46 -0.78 6.65
CA SER A 30 5.99 -1.43 5.44
C SER A 30 5.69 -0.64 4.17
N GLU A 31 4.56 0.07 4.12
CA GLU A 31 4.26 1.03 3.05
C GLU A 31 5.25 2.19 3.06
N ASN A 32 5.42 2.85 4.20
CA ASN A 32 6.30 4.01 4.33
C ASN A 32 7.77 3.65 4.05
N LYS A 33 8.19 2.43 4.41
CA LYS A 33 9.53 1.90 4.10
C LYS A 33 9.71 1.57 2.61
N GLY A 34 8.62 1.45 1.84
CA GLY A 34 8.65 1.08 0.42
C GLY A 34 8.70 -0.42 0.15
N THR A 35 8.63 -1.27 1.19
CA THR A 35 8.65 -2.74 1.07
C THR A 35 7.45 -3.26 0.28
N ILE A 36 6.30 -2.60 0.40
CA ILE A 36 5.06 -2.95 -0.30
C ILE A 36 4.58 -1.82 -1.19
N ALA A 37 4.92 -1.92 -2.49
CA ALA A 37 4.50 -0.97 -3.50
C ALA A 37 3.09 -1.24 -4.07
N GLY A 38 2.42 -0.17 -4.49
CA GLY A 38 1.12 -0.24 -5.17
C GLY A 38 -0.10 -0.48 -4.27
N VAL A 39 0.07 -0.32 -2.95
CA VAL A 39 -1.02 -0.49 -1.98
C VAL A 39 -1.87 0.78 -1.77
N LYS A 40 -1.29 1.96 -2.02
CA LYS A 40 -1.98 3.26 -1.96
C LYS A 40 -2.46 3.70 -3.34
N LYS A 41 -3.71 4.20 -3.45
CA LYS A 41 -4.27 4.67 -4.73
C LYS A 41 -3.49 5.85 -5.33
N GLY A 42 -2.88 6.69 -4.49
CA GLY A 42 -2.01 7.78 -4.89
C GLY A 42 -0.72 7.33 -5.59
N TYR A 43 -0.19 6.16 -5.23
CA TYR A 43 1.00 5.57 -5.87
C TYR A 43 0.77 5.32 -7.36
N LEU A 44 -0.40 4.79 -7.73
CA LEU A 44 -0.74 4.55 -9.13
C LEU A 44 -0.79 5.85 -9.94
N ARG A 45 -1.30 6.94 -9.35
CA ARG A 45 -1.41 8.25 -9.99
C ARG A 45 -0.03 8.89 -10.19
N ALA A 46 0.83 8.84 -9.18
CA ALA A 46 2.20 9.33 -9.26
C ALA A 46 3.02 8.55 -10.30
N MET A 47 2.90 7.22 -10.30
CA MET A 47 3.60 6.33 -11.23
C MET A 47 3.12 6.51 -12.69
N LYS A 48 1.82 6.77 -12.90
CA LYS A 48 1.27 7.07 -14.24
C LYS A 48 1.76 8.42 -14.76
N LYS A 49 1.85 9.44 -13.89
CA LYS A 49 2.41 10.76 -14.20
C LYS A 49 3.92 10.70 -14.50
N LEU A 50 4.65 9.82 -13.80
CA LEU A 50 6.08 9.62 -14.05
C LEU A 50 6.35 8.94 -15.41
N LYS A 51 5.52 7.95 -15.79
CA LYS A 51 5.62 7.29 -17.10
C LYS A 51 5.24 8.21 -18.26
N SER A 52 4.24 9.08 -18.09
CA SER A 52 3.84 10.01 -19.14
C SER A 52 4.85 11.13 -19.40
N ARG A 53 5.76 11.40 -18.45
CA ARG A 53 6.86 12.37 -18.61
C ARG A 53 8.10 11.81 -19.29
N LYS A 54 8.20 10.48 -19.45
CA LYS A 54 9.32 9.79 -20.13
C LYS A 54 9.00 9.40 -21.58
N LYS A 55 7.84 9.81 -22.09
CA LYS A 55 7.38 9.62 -23.47
C LYS A 55 7.36 10.99 -24.13
#